data_AF-A0A2D4MWB0-F1
#
_entry.id   AF-A0A2D4MWB0-F1
#
_cell.length_a   1.000
_cell.length_b   1.000
_cell.length_c   1.000
_cell.angle_alpha   90.00
_cell.angle_beta   90.00
_cell.angle_gamma   90.00
#
_symmetry.space_group_name_H-M   'P 1'
#
loop_
_entity.id
_entity.type
_entity.pdbx_description
1 polymer ?
#
loop_
_entity_poly.entity_id
_entity_poly.type
_entity_poly.pdbx_seq_one_letter_code
_entity_poly.pdbx_strand_id
1 'polypeptide(L)'
;YKSISHHPRIKSFLRGATNLCPPVVHRYPTWDLNKVLVALTKPPFEPLQSISLHFLSYKVAFLVAITSAHRVSELAAVSVRQDLCIFHLDRVVLRLDPSFIPKVTP
;
A
#
# COMPACT_ATOMS: atom_id res chain seq x y z
N TYR A 1 -36.61 -7.15 -26.67
CA TYR A 1 -36.63 -8.21 -25.65
C TYR A 1 -35.66 -7.86 -24.52
N LYS A 2 -36.13 -7.78 -23.27
CA LYS A 2 -35.24 -7.54 -22.10
C LYS A 2 -34.52 -8.84 -21.78
N SER A 3 -33.18 -8.83 -21.80
CA SER A 3 -32.38 -10.01 -21.50
C SER A 3 -32.66 -10.53 -20.08
N ILE A 4 -32.75 -11.85 -19.93
CA ILE A 4 -33.05 -12.55 -18.67
C ILE A 4 -32.04 -12.21 -17.56
N SER A 5 -30.84 -11.76 -17.95
CA SER A 5 -29.78 -11.28 -17.05
C SER A 5 -30.17 -10.04 -16.23
N HIS A 6 -31.20 -9.29 -16.64
CA HIS A 6 -31.70 -8.12 -15.92
C HIS A 6 -32.66 -8.48 -14.78
N HIS A 7 -33.06 -9.75 -14.65
CA HIS A 7 -33.95 -10.17 -13.58
C HIS A 7 -33.22 -10.09 -12.22
N PRO A 8 -33.75 -9.38 -11.20
CA PRO A 8 -33.07 -9.13 -9.94
C PRO A 8 -32.59 -10.39 -9.21
N ARG A 9 -33.37 -11.47 -9.28
CA ARG A 9 -33.01 -12.76 -8.66
C ARG A 9 -31.83 -13.43 -9.36
N ILE A 10 -31.75 -13.35 -10.69
CA ILE A 10 -30.66 -13.96 -11.46
C ILE A 10 -29.37 -13.18 -11.20
N LYS A 11 -29.44 -11.84 -11.16
CA LYS A 11 -28.30 -10.99 -10.78
C LYS A 11 -27.79 -11.29 -9.37
N SER A 12 -28.71 -11.47 -8.40
CA SER A 12 -28.35 -11.78 -7.02
C SER A 12 -27.73 -13.18 -6.88
N PHE A 13 -28.28 -14.17 -7.58
CA PHE A 13 -27.75 -15.54 -7.64
C PHE A 13 -26.34 -15.57 -8.24
N LEU A 14 -26.14 -14.95 -9.40
CA LEU A 14 -24.84 -14.88 -10.06
C LEU A 14 -23.80 -14.16 -9.19
N ARG A 15 -24.18 -13.06 -8.51
CA ARG A 15 -23.31 -12.38 -7.55
C ARG A 15 -22.91 -13.31 -6.38
N GLY A 16 -23.86 -14.09 -5.87
CA GLY A 16 -23.59 -15.09 -4.83
C GLY A 16 -22.62 -16.18 -5.31
N ALA A 17 -22.82 -16.70 -6.52
CA ALA A 17 -21.93 -17.68 -7.14
C ALA A 17 -20.50 -17.12 -7.35
N THR A 18 -20.37 -15.86 -7.80
CA THR A 18 -19.06 -15.19 -7.92
C THR A 18 -18.39 -14.95 -6.58
N ASN A 19 -19.15 -14.71 -5.51
CA ASN A 19 -18.58 -14.57 -4.17
C ASN A 19 -18.09 -15.91 -3.60
N LEU A 20 -18.80 -17.01 -3.88
CA LEU A 20 -18.41 -18.36 -3.46
C LEU A 20 -17.18 -18.86 -4.23
N CYS A 21 -17.12 -18.55 -5.52
CA CYS A 21 -16.02 -18.89 -6.41
C CYS A 21 -15.42 -17.59 -6.98
N PRO A 22 -14.66 -16.84 -6.18
CA PRO A 22 -14.05 -15.61 -6.65
C PRO A 22 -13.16 -15.92 -7.86
N PRO A 23 -13.21 -15.09 -8.91
CA PRO A 23 -12.34 -15.28 -10.06
C PRO A 23 -10.89 -15.27 -9.60
N VAL A 24 -10.09 -16.21 -10.12
CA VAL A 24 -8.66 -16.24 -9.87
C VAL A 24 -8.06 -14.98 -10.48
N VAL A 25 -7.78 -13.99 -9.63
CA VAL A 25 -7.05 -12.80 -10.03
C VAL A 25 -5.63 -13.25 -10.32
N HIS A 26 -5.17 -13.08 -11.56
CA HIS A 26 -3.78 -13.30 -11.92
C HIS A 26 -2.93 -12.38 -11.03
N ARG A 27 -2.26 -12.98 -10.04
CA ARG A 27 -1.38 -12.24 -9.15
C ARG A 27 -0.22 -11.77 -10.02
N TYR A 28 -0.14 -10.45 -10.22
CA TYR A 28 1.01 -9.76 -10.81
C TYR A 28 2.31 -10.30 -10.22
N PRO A 29 3.42 -10.25 -10.99
CA PRO A 29 4.57 -11.11 -10.77
C PRO A 29 5.01 -11.12 -9.31
N THR A 30 5.26 -12.32 -8.80
CA THR A 30 5.91 -12.54 -7.51
C THR A 30 7.27 -11.87 -7.56
N TRP A 31 7.34 -10.65 -7.07
CA TRP A 31 8.60 -9.93 -6.95
C TRP A 31 9.40 -10.55 -5.79
N ASP A 32 10.72 -10.53 -5.92
CA ASP A 32 11.64 -11.04 -4.91
C ASP A 32 12.14 -9.87 -4.06
N LEU A 33 11.75 -9.87 -2.78
CA LEU A 33 12.11 -8.80 -1.85
C LEU A 33 13.62 -8.59 -1.74
N ASN A 34 14.41 -9.66 -1.73
CA ASN A 34 15.86 -9.53 -1.65
C ASN A 34 16.43 -8.84 -2.89
N LYS A 35 15.90 -9.16 -4.08
CA LYS A 35 16.32 -8.47 -5.32
C LYS A 35 15.99 -6.98 -5.27
N VAL A 36 14.83 -6.61 -4.75
CA VAL A 36 14.43 -5.19 -4.65
C VAL A 36 15.32 -4.46 -3.63
N LEU A 37 15.59 -5.05 -2.47
CA LEU A 37 16.47 -4.45 -1.46
C LEU A 37 17.89 -4.24 -2.00
N VAL A 38 18.43 -5.21 -2.76
CA VAL A 38 19.73 -5.07 -3.44
C VAL A 38 19.69 -4.02 -4.55
N ALA A 39 18.56 -3.80 -5.22
CA ALA A 39 18.43 -2.74 -6.21
C ALA A 39 18.40 -1.34 -5.54
N LEU A 40 17.80 -1.22 -4.36
CA LEU A 40 17.74 0.05 -3.61
C LEU A 40 19.10 0.52 -3.09
N THR A 41 20.12 -0.34 -3.04
CA THR A 41 21.51 0.03 -2.67
C THR A 41 22.37 0.41 -3.88
N LYS A 42 21.77 0.51 -5.06
CA LYS A 42 22.45 0.81 -6.34
C LYS A 42 21.82 2.04 -7.00
N PRO A 43 22.50 2.67 -7.99
CA PRO A 43 21.88 3.70 -8.81
C PRO A 43 20.57 3.20 -9.44
N PRO A 44 19.51 4.02 -9.51
CA PRO A 44 19.45 5.45 -9.20
C PRO A 44 19.11 5.78 -7.73
N PHE A 45 19.07 4.79 -6.84
CA PHE A 45 18.68 4.94 -5.43
C PHE A 45 19.83 5.27 -4.48
N GLU A 46 21.04 5.35 -5.00
CA GLU A 46 22.29 5.74 -4.35
C GLU A 46 23.18 6.51 -5.35
N PRO A 47 24.06 7.42 -4.90
CA PRO A 47 24.31 7.78 -3.51
C PRO A 47 23.27 8.77 -2.94
N LEU A 48 22.94 8.62 -1.66
CA LEU A 48 21.94 9.45 -0.97
C LEU A 48 22.22 10.96 -1.02
N GLN A 49 23.48 11.38 -1.19
CA GLN A 49 23.86 12.79 -1.24
C GLN A 49 23.47 13.48 -2.55
N SER A 50 23.31 12.73 -3.65
CA SER A 50 23.02 13.29 -4.98
C SER A 50 21.76 12.73 -5.64
N ILE A 51 21.04 11.83 -4.96
CA ILE A 51 19.78 11.27 -5.44
C ILE A 51 18.71 12.36 -5.61
N SER A 52 17.87 12.22 -6.64
CA SER A 52 16.71 13.11 -6.78
C SER A 52 15.67 12.82 -5.71
N LEU A 53 14.94 13.87 -5.29
CA LEU A 53 13.87 13.74 -4.29
C LEU A 53 12.82 12.70 -4.69
N HIS A 54 12.58 12.54 -5.99
CA HIS A 54 11.66 11.55 -6.55
C HIS A 54 12.11 10.11 -6.25
N PHE A 55 13.37 9.74 -6.55
CA PHE A 55 13.87 8.39 -6.25
C PHE A 55 14.04 8.16 -4.75
N LEU A 56 14.43 9.20 -4.00
CA LEU A 56 14.49 9.12 -2.54
C LEU A 56 13.10 8.84 -1.94
N SER A 57 12.08 9.52 -2.43
CA SER A 57 10.70 9.32 -1.98
C SER A 57 10.24 7.88 -2.23
N TYR A 58 10.53 7.31 -3.41
CA TYR A 58 10.22 5.91 -3.67
C TYR A 58 10.95 4.94 -2.75
N LYS A 59 12.24 5.15 -2.53
CA LYS A 59 13.04 4.32 -1.63
C LYS A 59 12.48 4.34 -0.22
N VAL A 60 12.24 5.54 0.32
CA VAL A 60 11.69 5.73 1.67
C VAL A 60 10.29 5.13 1.77
N ALA A 61 9.38 5.46 0.84
CA ALA A 61 8.01 4.95 0.86
C ALA A 61 7.97 3.42 0.77
N PHE A 62 8.79 2.81 -0.08
CA PHE A 62 8.89 1.35 -0.18
C PHE A 62 9.40 0.73 1.12
N LEU A 63 10.51 1.24 1.68
CA LEU A 63 11.09 0.72 2.92
C LEU A 63 10.13 0.86 4.11
N VAL A 64 9.44 2.00 4.23
CA VAL A 64 8.42 2.21 5.26
C VAL A 64 7.25 1.25 5.07
N ALA A 65 6.79 1.03 3.84
CA ALA A 65 5.69 0.11 3.56
C ALA A 65 6.01 -1.34 3.96
N ILE A 66 7.21 -1.84 3.62
CA ILE A 66 7.57 -3.24 3.91
C ILE A 66 7.93 -3.48 5.38
N THR A 67 8.47 -2.48 6.09
CA THR A 67 8.90 -2.65 7.49
C THR A 67 7.76 -2.45 8.47
N SER A 68 6.79 -1.59 8.15
CA SER A 68 5.66 -1.30 9.03
C SER A 68 4.49 -2.26 8.89
N ALA A 69 4.42 -3.02 7.78
CA ALA A 69 3.29 -3.88 7.42
C ALA A 69 1.93 -3.15 7.39
N HIS A 70 1.94 -1.82 7.25
CA HIS A 70 0.74 -1.00 7.15
C HIS A 70 0.12 -1.06 5.76
N ARG A 71 -1.21 -0.85 5.70
CA ARG A 71 -1.93 -0.75 4.44
C ARG A 71 -1.60 0.57 3.74
N VAL A 72 -1.79 0.61 2.42
CA VAL A 72 -1.59 1.83 1.62
C VAL A 72 -2.37 3.04 2.16
N SER A 73 -3.58 2.83 2.67
CA SER A 73 -4.40 3.90 3.27
C SER A 73 -3.82 4.43 4.59
N GLU A 74 -3.19 3.57 5.39
CA GLU A 74 -2.54 3.96 6.64
C GLU A 74 -1.25 4.72 6.34
N LEU A 75 -0.45 4.24 5.37
CA LEU A 75 0.75 4.94 4.91
C LEU A 75 0.42 6.35 4.39
N ALA A 76 -0.69 6.49 3.66
CA ALA A 76 -1.17 7.78 3.16
C ALA A 76 -1.73 8.70 4.27
N ALA A 77 -2.08 8.14 5.42
CA ALA A 77 -2.60 8.89 6.57
C ALA A 77 -1.49 9.33 7.55
N VAL A 78 -0.23 8.94 7.32
CA VAL A 78 0.90 9.45 8.09
C VAL A 78 1.01 10.97 7.90
N SER A 79 1.20 11.69 9.01
CA SER A 79 1.26 13.14 8.99
C SER A 79 2.66 13.67 9.32
N VAL A 80 3.03 14.78 8.66
CA VAL A 80 4.27 15.53 8.94
C VAL A 80 4.08 16.62 10.01
N ARG A 81 2.87 16.72 10.59
CA ARG A 81 2.60 17.68 11.68
C ARG A 81 3.52 17.40 12.86
N GLN A 82 3.99 18.45 13.53
CA GLN A 82 5.00 18.36 14.58
C GLN A 82 4.58 17.48 15.78
N ASP A 83 3.28 17.36 16.04
CA ASP A 83 2.71 16.49 17.08
C ASP A 83 2.65 14.99 16.68
N LEU A 84 2.79 14.70 15.38
CA LEU A 84 2.63 13.37 14.78
C LEU A 84 3.91 12.84 14.12
N CYS A 85 4.85 13.71 13.75
CA CYS A 85 6.17 13.39 13.20
C CYS A 85 7.26 13.89 14.14
N ILE A 86 7.75 13.00 15.01
CA ILE A 86 8.67 13.35 16.10
C ILE A 86 10.06 12.78 15.78
N PHE A 87 11.03 13.67 15.66
CA PHE A 87 12.44 13.31 15.49
C PHE A 87 13.10 13.12 16.86
N HIS A 88 13.74 11.97 17.04
CA HIS A 88 14.67 11.69 18.11
C HIS A 88 16.08 11.54 17.51
N LEU A 89 17.09 11.44 18.36
CA LEU A 89 18.49 11.28 17.92
C LEU A 89 18.71 10.00 17.11
N ASP A 90 17.95 8.94 17.42
CA ASP A 90 18.11 7.58 16.91
C ASP A 90 16.96 7.13 15.98
N ARG A 91 15.85 7.86 15.96
CA ARG A 91 14.63 7.41 15.28
C ARG A 91 13.71 8.57 14.89
N VAL A 92 12.77 8.25 14.00
CA VAL A 92 11.64 9.11 13.67
C VAL A 92 10.36 8.36 14.01
N VAL A 93 9.47 8.99 14.78
CA VAL A 93 8.15 8.45 15.09
C VAL A 93 7.13 9.11 14.17
N LEU A 94 6.47 8.29 13.35
CA LEU A 94 5.43 8.70 12.42
C LEU A 94 4.08 8.18 12.92
N ARG A 95 3.14 9.08 13.17
CA ARG A 95 1.77 8.76 13.61
C ARG A 95 0.76 9.03 12.51
N LEU A 96 -0.30 8.22 12.51
CA LEU A 96 -1.45 8.44 11.65
C LEU A 96 -2.19 9.71 12.10
N ASP A 97 -2.78 10.42 11.14
CA ASP A 97 -3.69 11.51 11.44
C ASP A 97 -4.88 10.98 12.26
N PRO A 98 -5.22 11.57 13.43
CA PRO A 98 -6.33 11.11 14.26
C PRO A 98 -7.70 11.15 13.55
N SER A 99 -7.85 11.94 12.48
CA SER A 99 -9.06 11.98 11.67
C SER A 99 -9.20 10.80 10.71
N PHE A 100 -8.12 10.03 10.51
CA PHE A 100 -8.14 8.85 9.67
C PHE A 100 -8.83 7.67 10.37
N ILE A 101 -9.82 7.09 9.68
CA ILE A 101 -10.55 5.91 10.16
C ILE A 101 -10.07 4.68 9.36
N PRO A 102 -9.34 3.74 9.99
CA PRO A 102 -8.87 2.55 9.30
C PRO A 102 -10.07 1.66 8.93
N LYS A 103 -10.00 1.06 7.74
CA LYS A 103 -11.06 0.16 7.25
C LYS A 103 -11.23 -1.10 8.11
N VAL A 104 -10.16 -1.51 8.78
CA VAL A 104 -10.17 -2.62 9.73
C VAL A 104 -9.45 -2.09 10.97
N THR A 105 -10.14 -2.03 12.09
CA THR A 105 -9.52 -1.80 13.40
C THR A 105 -8.85 -3.11 13.84
N PRO A 106 -7.55 -3.09 14.17
CA PRO A 106 -6.87 -4.24 14.76
C PRO A 106 -7.44 -4.61 16.14
#